data_AF-A0A1W9M599-F1
#
_entry.id   AF-A0A1W9M599-F1
#
_cell.length_a   1.000
_cell.length_b   1.000
_cell.length_c   1.000
_cell.angle_alpha   90.00
_cell.angle_beta   90.00
_cell.angle_gamma   90.00
#
_symmetry.space_group_name_H-M   'P 1'
#
loop_
_entity.id
_entity.type
_entity.pdbx_description
1 polymer ?
#
loop_
_entity_poly.entity_id
_entity_poly.type
_entity_poly.pdbx_seq_one_letter_code
_entity_poly.pdbx_strand_id
1 'polypeptide(L)'
;MTKLVVMSDHSWIALKIRSLIFSENEILRKAIRNIRDKICNFETKYGTSDPESLCGQADDMEIIEWEGEIETEKKLQAKLNTFEEIVFEYK
;
A
#
# COMPACT_ATOMS: atom_id res chain seq x y z
N MET A 1 -3.61 -4.36 -16.01
CA MET A 1 -3.06 -3.37 -16.96
C MET A 1 -4.04 -2.21 -17.11
N THR A 2 -3.76 -1.10 -16.44
CA THR A 2 -4.59 0.12 -16.50
C THR A 2 -3.91 1.17 -17.37
N LYS A 3 -4.53 1.55 -18.48
CA LYS A 3 -3.98 2.55 -19.42
C LYS A 3 -4.60 3.93 -19.15
N LEU A 4 -3.77 4.95 -18.92
CA LEU A 4 -4.21 6.34 -18.77
C LEU A 4 -3.80 7.16 -19.99
N VAL A 5 -4.77 7.55 -20.80
CA VAL A 5 -4.56 8.44 -21.95
C VAL A 5 -4.86 9.87 -21.52
N VAL A 6 -3.85 10.75 -21.53
CA VAL A 6 -4.02 12.16 -21.17
C VAL A 6 -4.08 12.97 -22.47
N MET A 7 -5.28 13.41 -22.84
CA MET A 7 -5.49 14.34 -23.95
C MET A 7 -5.52 15.77 -23.41
N SER A 8 -4.56 16.60 -23.80
CA SER A 8 -4.53 18.00 -23.39
C SER A 8 -3.74 18.84 -24.37
N ASP A 9 -4.29 19.99 -24.75
CA ASP A 9 -3.62 21.00 -25.59
C ASP A 9 -2.46 21.71 -24.86
N HIS A 10 -2.25 21.36 -23.59
CA HIS A 10 -1.29 22.00 -22.71
C HIS A 10 -0.35 20.97 -22.08
N SER A 11 0.91 20.97 -22.53
CA SER A 11 1.97 20.06 -22.07
C SER A 11 2.21 20.11 -20.55
N TRP A 12 1.90 21.22 -19.88
CA TRP A 12 2.03 21.34 -18.43
C TRP A 12 1.02 20.49 -17.65
N ILE A 13 -0.17 20.22 -18.21
CA ILE A 13 -1.20 19.37 -17.57
C ILE A 13 -0.71 17.93 -17.50
N ALA A 14 -0.12 17.44 -18.60
CA ALA A 14 0.52 16.14 -18.66
C ALA A 14 1.63 15.98 -17.61
N LEU A 15 2.50 16.99 -17.45
CA LEU A 15 3.55 16.99 -16.43
C LEU A 15 2.96 17.00 -15.00
N LYS A 16 1.89 17.77 -14.77
CA LYS A 16 1.25 17.85 -13.46
C LYS A 16 0.60 16.53 -13.05
N ILE A 17 -0.11 15.87 -13.97
CA ILE A 17 -0.73 14.56 -13.73
C ILE A 17 0.36 13.51 -13.44
N ARG A 18 1.46 13.51 -14.20
CA ARG A 18 2.60 12.62 -13.95
C ARG A 18 3.20 12.84 -12.56
N SER A 19 3.39 14.11 -12.18
CA SER A 19 3.91 14.46 -10.85
C SER A 19 2.97 14.00 -9.74
N LEU A 20 1.65 14.16 -9.88
CA LEU A 20 0.68 13.73 -8.87
C LEU A 20 0.67 12.21 -8.71
N ILE A 21 0.70 11.46 -9.80
CA ILE A 21 0.77 9.99 -9.78
C ILE A 21 2.08 9.52 -9.12
N PHE A 22 3.21 10.17 -9.43
CA PHE A 22 4.48 9.87 -8.78
C PHE A 22 4.41 10.14 -7.26
N SER A 23 3.86 11.28 -6.85
CA SER A 23 3.69 11.60 -5.42
C SER A 23 2.78 10.60 -4.70
N GLU A 24 1.67 10.19 -5.32
CA GLU A 24 0.77 9.17 -4.74
C GLU A 24 1.48 7.83 -4.58
N ASN A 25 2.29 7.41 -5.57
CA ASN A 25 3.10 6.19 -5.49
C ASN A 25 4.07 6.23 -4.29
N GLU A 26 4.77 7.35 -4.09
CA GLU A 26 5.71 7.50 -2.97
C GLU A 26 4.99 7.49 -1.61
N ILE A 27 3.80 8.12 -1.53
CA ILE A 27 2.97 8.09 -0.32
C ILE A 27 2.52 6.65 -0.01
N LEU A 28 2.04 5.92 -1.02
CA LEU A 28 1.60 4.53 -0.86
C LEU A 28 2.77 3.63 -0.43
N ARG A 29 3.95 3.77 -1.03
CA ARG A 29 5.16 3.03 -0.64
C ARG A 29 5.55 3.31 0.81
N LYS A 30 5.48 4.56 1.24
CA LYS A 30 5.76 4.94 2.62
C LYS A 30 4.74 4.34 3.59
N ALA A 31 3.45 4.39 3.25
CA ALA A 31 2.39 3.80 4.06
C ALA A 31 2.57 2.27 4.21
N ILE A 32 2.83 1.56 3.11
CA ILE A 32 3.10 0.11 3.13
C ILE A 32 4.31 -0.20 4.00
N ARG A 33 5.40 0.58 3.91
CA ARG A 33 6.58 0.39 4.75
C ARG A 33 6.25 0.52 6.24
N ASN A 34 5.53 1.58 6.62
CA ASN A 34 5.16 1.79 8.02
C ASN A 34 4.26 0.65 8.56
N ILE A 35 3.36 0.12 7.75
CA ILE A 35 2.51 -1.02 8.12
C ILE A 35 3.35 -2.29 8.26
N ARG A 36 4.26 -2.56 7.33
CA ARG A 36 5.20 -3.69 7.44
C ARG A 36 6.06 -3.61 8.70
N ASP A 37 6.51 -2.43 9.08
CA ASP A 37 7.29 -2.25 10.31
C ASP A 37 6.45 -2.62 11.54
N LYS A 38 5.15 -2.26 11.58
CA LYS A 38 4.23 -2.67 12.66
C LYS A 38 3.99 -4.19 12.68
N ILE A 39 3.69 -4.78 11.53
CA ILE A 39 3.48 -6.23 11.38
C ILE A 39 4.74 -6.98 11.86
N CYS A 40 5.91 -6.57 11.38
CA CYS A 40 7.20 -7.17 11.74
C CYS A 40 7.49 -7.05 13.25
N ASN A 41 7.16 -5.90 13.86
CA ASN A 41 7.33 -5.73 15.31
C ASN A 41 6.43 -6.68 16.11
N PHE A 42 5.17 -6.87 15.69
CA PHE A 42 4.26 -7.83 16.30
C PHE A 42 4.77 -9.26 16.12
N GLU A 43 5.12 -9.64 14.88
CA GLU A 43 5.61 -10.98 14.54
C GLU A 43 6.95 -11.31 15.21
N THR A 44 7.81 -10.33 15.43
CA THR A 44 9.06 -10.51 16.19
C THR A 44 8.79 -10.77 17.67
N LYS A 45 7.70 -10.19 18.21
CA LYS A 45 7.33 -10.31 19.63
C LYS A 45 6.59 -11.62 19.92
N TYR A 46 5.70 -12.04 19.03
CA TYR A 46 4.76 -13.15 19.27
C TYR A 46 4.90 -14.32 18.29
N GLY A 47 5.65 -14.15 17.20
CA GLY A 47 5.75 -15.12 16.10
C GLY A 47 4.77 -14.82 14.97
N THR A 48 4.96 -15.51 13.84
CA THR A 48 4.15 -15.37 12.61
C THR A 48 3.03 -16.39 12.52
N SER A 49 2.79 -17.14 13.60
CA SER A 49 1.95 -18.33 13.58
C SER A 49 0.47 -17.94 13.66
N ASP A 50 -0.36 -18.74 12.98
CA ASP A 50 -1.82 -18.77 12.95
C ASP A 50 -2.53 -18.00 14.09
N PRO A 51 -3.55 -17.15 13.84
CA PRO A 51 -4.25 -16.38 14.88
C PRO A 51 -4.69 -17.21 16.09
N GLU A 52 -5.09 -18.47 15.88
CA GLU A 52 -5.47 -19.38 16.96
C GLU A 52 -4.29 -19.74 17.89
N SER A 53 -3.07 -19.78 17.35
CA SER A 53 -1.84 -20.03 18.12
C SER A 53 -1.37 -18.82 18.92
N LEU A 54 -1.85 -17.61 18.58
CA LEU A 54 -1.56 -16.37 19.31
C LEU A 54 -2.51 -16.15 20.49
N CYS A 55 -3.63 -16.86 20.53
CA CYS A 55 -4.63 -16.78 21.59
C CYS A 55 -4.02 -17.19 22.95
N GLY A 56 -4.03 -16.27 23.92
CA GLY A 56 -3.40 -16.46 25.23
C GLY A 56 -1.90 -16.14 25.28
N GLN A 57 -1.27 -15.80 24.15
CA GLN A 57 0.11 -15.29 24.08
C GLN A 57 0.16 -13.77 23.86
N ALA A 58 -0.71 -13.25 23.00
CA ALA A 58 -0.93 -11.84 22.77
C ALA A 58 -2.32 -11.42 23.29
N ASP A 59 -2.49 -10.14 23.57
CA ASP A 59 -3.81 -9.58 23.91
C ASP A 59 -4.74 -9.63 22.71
N ASP A 60 -6.02 -9.95 22.93
CA ASP A 60 -7.02 -10.08 21.87
C ASP A 60 -7.10 -8.82 20.99
N MET A 61 -6.93 -7.63 21.58
CA MET A 61 -6.91 -6.38 20.82
C MET A 61 -5.68 -6.28 19.93
N GLU A 62 -4.50 -6.67 20.41
CA GLU A 62 -3.27 -6.64 19.62
C GLU A 62 -3.34 -7.63 18.43
N ILE A 63 -3.97 -8.79 18.61
CA ILE A 63 -4.21 -9.75 17.53
C ILE A 63 -5.14 -9.15 16.46
N ILE A 64 -6.26 -8.54 16.88
CA ILE A 64 -7.22 -7.89 15.96
C ILE A 64 -6.53 -6.76 15.19
N GLU A 65 -5.72 -5.93 15.86
CA GLU A 65 -4.96 -4.87 15.21
C GLU A 65 -3.98 -5.43 14.17
N TRP A 66 -3.24 -6.49 14.52
CA TRP A 66 -2.30 -7.14 13.60
C TRP A 66 -3.00 -7.70 12.35
N GLU A 67 -4.12 -8.40 12.50
CA GLU A 67 -4.92 -8.87 11.37
C GLU A 67 -5.41 -7.72 10.47
N GLY A 68 -5.87 -6.63 11.10
CA GLY A 68 -6.31 -5.43 10.39
C GLY A 68 -5.17 -4.75 9.63
N GLU A 69 -3.96 -4.72 10.19
CA GLU A 69 -2.77 -4.19 9.52
C GLU A 69 -2.37 -5.06 8.32
N ILE A 70 -2.44 -6.39 8.42
CA ILE A 70 -2.22 -7.32 7.29
C ILE A 70 -3.24 -7.08 6.16
N GLU A 71 -4.53 -6.96 6.49
CA GLU A 71 -5.56 -6.70 5.48
C GLU A 71 -5.34 -5.33 4.81
N THR A 72 -4.97 -4.32 5.60
CA THR A 72 -4.68 -2.97 5.12
C THR A 72 -3.46 -2.96 4.20
N GLU A 73 -2.39 -3.68 4.54
CA GLU A 73 -1.21 -3.82 3.69
C GLU A 73 -1.58 -4.38 2.32
N LYS A 74 -2.38 -5.46 2.28
CA LYS A 74 -2.85 -6.09 1.03
C LYS A 74 -3.64 -5.10 0.17
N LYS A 75 -4.54 -4.31 0.77
CA LYS A 75 -5.32 -3.28 0.05
C LYS A 75 -4.42 -2.19 -0.52
N LEU A 76 -3.45 -1.70 0.26
CA LEU A 76 -2.51 -0.66 -0.19
C LEU A 76 -1.58 -1.18 -1.28
N GLN A 77 -1.09 -2.42 -1.18
CA GLN A 77 -0.26 -3.04 -2.22
C GLN A 77 -1.04 -3.21 -3.52
N ALA A 78 -2.30 -3.63 -3.47
CA ALA A 78 -3.16 -3.72 -4.66
C ALA A 78 -3.37 -2.33 -5.32
N LYS A 79 -3.58 -1.29 -4.49
CA LYS A 79 -3.67 0.08 -4.97
C LYS A 79 -2.35 0.53 -5.62
N LEU A 80 -1.21 0.32 -4.97
CA LEU A 80 0.12 0.66 -5.49
C LEU A 80 0.37 -0.01 -6.86
N ASN A 81 0.09 -1.30 -6.97
CA ASN A 81 0.23 -2.03 -8.23
C ASN A 81 -0.61 -1.39 -9.36
N THR A 82 -1.81 -0.92 -9.03
CA THR A 82 -2.67 -0.22 -10.00
C THR A 82 -2.04 1.08 -10.50
N PHE A 83 -1.36 1.83 -9.63
CA PHE A 83 -0.68 3.08 -10.00
C PHE A 83 0.65 2.85 -10.73
N GLU A 84 1.37 1.77 -10.42
CA GLU A 84 2.61 1.40 -11.10
C GLU A 84 2.36 0.88 -12.52
N GLU A 85 1.19 0.29 -12.77
CA GLU A 85 0.78 -0.15 -14.11
C GLU A 85 0.35 1.00 -15.05
N ILE A 86 0.27 2.25 -14.56
CA ILE A 86 -0.18 3.38 -15.36
C ILE A 86 0.88 3.74 -16.41
N VAL A 87 0.55 3.48 -17.68
CA VAL A 87 1.32 3.92 -18.86
C VAL A 87 0.77 5.25 -19.37
N PHE A 88 1.65 6.24 -19.57
CA PHE A 88 1.30 7.53 -20.16
C PHE A 88 1.50 7.51 -21.67
N GLU A 89 0.45 7.86 -22.41
CA GLU A 89 0.52 8.20 -23.83
C GLU A 89 0.07 9.65 -24.04
N TYR A 90 0.84 10.39 -24.83
CA TYR A 90 0.55 11.76 -25.22
C TYR A 90 0.06 11.76 -26.68
N LYS A 91 -1.04 12.46 -26.96
CA LYS A 91 -1.55 12.73 -28.30
C LYS A 91 -1.75 14.22 -28.49
#